data_AF-A0A0L0C4A3-F1
#
_entry.id   AF-A0A0L0C4A3-F1
#
_cell.length_a   1.000
_cell.length_b   1.000
_cell.length_c   1.000
_cell.angle_alpha   90.00
_cell.angle_beta   90.00
_cell.angle_gamma   90.00
#
_symmetry.space_group_name_H-M   'P 1'
#
loop_
_entity.id
_entity.type
_entity.pdbx_description
1 polymer ?
#
loop_
_entity_poly.entity_id
_entity_poly.type
_entity_poly.pdbx_seq_one_letter_code
_entity_poly.pdbx_strand_id
1 'polypeptide(L)'
;MKTNLIIIFTTAITLMLPHIKANVNCHKPHPAISTETCCSLPNFYTEEIKEKCGSIENEFKMDNGRDHQCFVSCALEETGIFTDGKFMEEILNTYLSTALEDTPDIIETIGDAFKHCVPSYEIVGRTIKSKGPCALYHVLIMDCVFMKTFKNCTDSVWSNSEECNVVRDMWQKCLPNNF
;
A
#
# COMPACT_ATOMS: atom_id res chain seq x y z
N MET A 1 53.73 44.79 -27.14
CA MET A 1 52.50 45.46 -26.66
C MET A 1 51.53 44.38 -26.23
N LYS A 2 51.05 44.43 -24.98
CA LYS A 2 50.30 43.36 -24.31
C LYS A 2 48.83 43.38 -24.77
N THR A 3 48.33 42.29 -25.34
CA THR A 3 46.90 42.09 -25.61
C THR A 3 46.28 41.46 -24.36
N ASN A 4 45.41 42.22 -23.67
CA ASN A 4 44.71 41.75 -22.48
C ASN A 4 43.54 40.83 -22.87
N LEU A 5 43.54 39.63 -22.33
CA LEU A 5 42.48 38.64 -22.40
C LEU A 5 41.47 38.93 -21.26
N ILE A 6 40.25 39.34 -21.59
CA ILE A 6 39.16 39.51 -20.61
C ILE A 6 38.31 38.24 -20.65
N ILE A 7 38.52 37.35 -19.67
CA ILE A 7 37.66 36.18 -19.44
C ILE A 7 36.53 36.62 -18.52
N ILE A 8 35.32 36.73 -19.06
CA ILE A 8 34.10 36.99 -18.28
C ILE A 8 33.61 35.64 -17.75
N PHE A 9 33.91 35.33 -16.48
CA PHE A 9 33.29 34.22 -15.77
C PHE A 9 31.88 34.64 -15.30
N THR A 10 30.85 34.36 -16.10
CA THR A 10 29.47 34.43 -15.64
C THR A 10 29.15 33.20 -14.80
N THR A 11 29.34 33.28 -13.48
CA THR A 11 28.86 32.26 -12.54
C THR A 11 27.34 32.36 -12.44
N ALA A 12 26.63 31.40 -13.03
CA ALA A 12 25.20 31.22 -12.81
C ALA A 12 24.99 30.82 -11.34
N ILE A 13 24.57 31.79 -10.51
CA ILE A 13 24.08 31.53 -9.16
C ILE A 13 22.70 30.89 -9.33
N THR A 14 22.65 29.56 -9.37
CA THR A 14 21.40 28.83 -9.18
C THR A 14 20.92 29.09 -7.75
N LEU A 15 19.89 29.92 -7.63
CA LEU A 15 19.11 30.11 -6.40
C LEU A 15 18.57 28.75 -5.95
N MET A 16 19.29 28.07 -5.07
CA MET A 16 18.76 27.00 -4.24
C MET A 16 17.82 27.67 -3.23
N LEU A 17 16.57 27.92 -3.64
CA LEU A 17 15.50 28.26 -2.70
C LEU A 17 15.43 27.11 -1.68
N PRO A 18 15.62 27.35 -0.38
CA PRO A 18 15.39 26.31 0.61
C PRO A 18 13.92 25.89 0.49
N HIS A 19 13.68 24.62 0.19
CA HIS A 19 12.35 24.03 0.31
C HIS A 19 11.91 24.19 1.77
N ILE A 20 11.06 25.18 2.04
CA ILE A 20 10.37 25.31 3.32
C ILE A 20 9.42 24.11 3.39
N LYS A 21 9.87 23.01 4.00
CA LYS A 21 8.97 21.91 4.35
C LYS A 21 7.94 22.48 5.32
N ALA A 22 6.68 22.54 4.90
CA ALA A 22 5.60 22.94 5.78
C ALA A 22 5.61 22.06 7.04
N ASN A 23 5.52 22.69 8.22
CA ASN A 23 5.41 21.98 9.48
C ASN A 23 4.01 21.34 9.55
N VAL A 24 3.94 20.01 9.51
CA VAL A 24 2.67 19.29 9.50
C VAL A 24 2.14 19.17 10.92
N ASN A 25 0.91 19.64 11.13
CA ASN A 25 0.26 19.56 12.44
C ASN A 25 -0.53 18.26 12.57
N CYS A 26 0.04 17.27 13.25
CA CYS A 26 -0.56 15.95 13.49
C CYS A 26 -1.79 15.96 14.42
N HIS A 27 -2.13 17.10 15.03
CA HIS A 27 -3.35 17.25 15.83
C HIS A 27 -4.53 17.77 15.01
N LYS A 28 -4.32 18.15 13.75
CA LYS A 28 -5.43 18.51 12.86
C LYS A 28 -6.16 17.24 12.40
N PRO A 29 -7.49 17.30 12.22
CA PRO A 29 -8.24 16.21 11.62
C PRO A 29 -7.67 15.84 10.25
N HIS A 30 -7.66 14.54 9.94
CA HIS A 30 -7.29 14.05 8.62
C HIS A 30 -8.22 14.68 7.56
N PRO A 31 -7.70 15.14 6.41
CA PRO A 31 -8.54 15.60 5.32
C PRO A 31 -9.55 14.50 4.92
N ALA A 32 -10.80 14.90 4.66
CA ALA A 32 -11.87 14.00 4.24
C ALA A 32 -11.76 13.65 2.74
N ILE A 33 -10.61 13.12 2.34
CA ILE A 33 -10.34 12.64 0.98
C ILE A 33 -10.15 11.12 1.02
N SER A 34 -10.71 10.41 0.04
CA SER A 34 -10.51 8.97 -0.07
C SER A 34 -9.06 8.68 -0.45
N THR A 35 -8.41 7.79 0.30
CA THR A 35 -7.03 7.38 0.04
C THR A 35 -6.85 6.83 -1.38
N GLU A 36 -7.86 6.13 -1.90
CA GLU A 36 -7.87 5.58 -3.27
C GLU A 36 -7.80 6.67 -4.36
N THR A 37 -8.25 7.89 -4.07
CA THR A 37 -8.14 9.02 -5.00
C THR A 37 -6.74 9.64 -5.03
N CYS A 38 -5.91 9.33 -4.03
CA CYS A 38 -4.56 9.84 -3.90
C CYS A 38 -3.48 8.85 -4.30
N CYS A 39 -3.69 7.57 -4.05
CA CYS A 39 -2.81 6.50 -4.49
C CYS A 39 -3.63 5.52 -5.33
N SER A 40 -3.44 5.56 -6.65
CA SER A 40 -4.14 4.70 -7.59
C SER A 40 -3.52 3.31 -7.58
N LEU A 41 -3.79 2.56 -6.51
CA LEU A 41 -3.31 1.20 -6.39
C LEU A 41 -3.95 0.33 -7.48
N PRO A 42 -3.14 -0.45 -8.22
CA PRO A 42 -3.65 -1.37 -9.22
C PRO A 42 -4.49 -2.46 -8.55
N ASN A 43 -5.37 -3.08 -9.34
CA ASN A 43 -6.20 -4.14 -8.81
C ASN A 43 -5.37 -5.40 -8.55
N PHE A 44 -5.13 -5.69 -7.28
CA PHE A 44 -4.39 -6.87 -6.86
C PHE A 44 -5.16 -8.17 -7.14
N TYR A 45 -6.49 -8.14 -7.25
CA TYR A 45 -7.31 -9.32 -7.50
C TYR A 45 -7.72 -9.40 -8.97
N THR A 46 -7.42 -10.53 -9.62
CA THR A 46 -7.87 -10.80 -10.99
C THR A 46 -9.40 -10.94 -11.05
N GLU A 47 -9.99 -10.79 -12.23
CA GLU A 47 -11.45 -10.98 -12.41
C GLU A 47 -11.90 -12.40 -12.03
N GLU A 48 -11.06 -13.41 -12.30
CA GLU A 48 -11.32 -14.80 -11.89
C GLU A 48 -11.43 -14.94 -10.36
N ILE A 49 -10.50 -14.32 -9.62
CA ILE A 49 -10.53 -14.30 -8.16
C ILE A 49 -11.76 -13.55 -7.66
N LYS A 50 -12.09 -12.41 -8.26
CA LYS A 50 -13.27 -11.62 -7.87
C LYS A 50 -14.57 -12.41 -8.05
N GLU A 51 -14.72 -13.10 -9.17
CA GLU A 51 -15.90 -13.93 -9.45
C GLU A 51 -16.00 -15.09 -8.45
N LYS A 52 -14.91 -15.85 -8.31
CA LYS A 52 -14.86 -17.02 -7.43
C LYS A 52 -15.08 -16.64 -5.97
N CYS A 53 -14.33 -15.67 -5.45
CA CYS A 53 -14.38 -15.29 -4.05
C CYS A 53 -15.57 -14.39 -3.71
N GLY A 54 -16.11 -13.64 -4.68
CA GLY A 54 -17.35 -12.87 -4.49
C GLY A 54 -18.56 -13.78 -4.24
N SER A 55 -18.59 -14.98 -4.84
CA SER A 55 -19.64 -15.98 -4.56
C SER A 55 -19.58 -16.49 -3.11
N ILE A 56 -18.37 -16.79 -2.61
CA ILE A 56 -18.13 -17.23 -1.23
C ILE A 56 -18.46 -16.11 -0.24
N GLU A 57 -18.07 -14.87 -0.53
CA GLU A 57 -18.43 -13.73 0.30
C GLU A 57 -19.95 -13.62 0.46
N ASN A 58 -20.71 -13.77 -0.63
CA ASN A 58 -22.17 -13.74 -0.62
C ASN A 58 -22.80 -14.88 0.22
N GLU A 59 -22.20 -16.06 0.22
CA GLU A 59 -22.68 -17.22 0.98
C GLU A 59 -22.47 -17.06 2.49
N PHE A 60 -21.35 -16.45 2.89
CA PHE A 60 -20.98 -16.28 4.30
C PHE A 60 -21.19 -14.85 4.82
N LYS A 61 -22.01 -14.03 4.13
CA LYS A 61 -22.33 -12.67 4.57
C LYS A 61 -22.85 -12.68 6.01
N MET A 62 -22.11 -12.01 6.88
CA MET A 62 -22.56 -11.77 8.25
C MET A 62 -23.55 -10.61 8.27
N ASP A 63 -24.58 -10.70 9.12
CA ASP A 63 -25.67 -9.70 9.27
C ASP A 63 -25.20 -8.26 9.53
N ASN A 64 -23.92 -8.05 9.85
CA ASN A 64 -23.34 -6.74 10.13
C ASN A 64 -22.80 -6.00 8.89
N GLY A 65 -22.83 -6.62 7.69
CA GLY A 65 -22.48 -5.97 6.41
C GLY A 65 -21.05 -5.42 6.31
N ARG A 66 -20.15 -5.82 7.21
CA ARG A 66 -18.81 -5.21 7.37
C ARG A 66 -17.65 -6.19 7.29
N ASP A 67 -17.89 -7.46 7.00
CA ASP A 67 -16.82 -8.46 6.89
C ASP A 67 -16.59 -8.87 5.43
N HIS A 68 -15.61 -8.23 4.77
CA HIS A 68 -14.97 -8.74 3.55
C HIS A 68 -14.04 -9.94 3.86
N GLN A 69 -14.16 -10.52 5.06
CA GLN A 69 -13.27 -11.56 5.56
C GLN A 69 -13.21 -12.78 4.67
N CYS A 70 -14.35 -13.22 4.17
CA CYS A 70 -14.43 -14.38 3.31
C CYS A 70 -13.87 -14.12 1.93
N PHE A 71 -14.06 -12.92 1.38
CA PHE A 71 -13.44 -12.54 0.12
C PHE A 71 -11.91 -12.55 0.24
N VAL A 72 -11.37 -11.81 1.22
CA VAL A 72 -9.92 -11.69 1.42
C VAL A 72 -9.28 -13.04 1.71
N SER A 73 -9.91 -13.84 2.58
CA SER A 73 -9.40 -15.17 2.90
C SER A 73 -9.41 -16.11 1.69
N CYS A 74 -10.48 -16.09 0.89
CA CYS A 74 -10.55 -16.87 -0.34
C CYS A 74 -9.45 -16.42 -1.31
N ALA A 75 -9.33 -15.11 -1.56
CA ALA A 75 -8.39 -14.60 -2.54
C ALA A 75 -6.93 -14.95 -2.20
N LEU A 76 -6.54 -14.87 -0.93
CA LEU A 76 -5.20 -15.24 -0.49
C LEU A 76 -4.89 -16.74 -0.62
N GLU A 77 -5.88 -17.62 -0.42
CA GLU A 77 -5.72 -19.07 -0.60
C GLU A 77 -5.75 -19.45 -2.09
N GLU A 78 -6.63 -18.85 -2.89
CA GLU A 78 -6.76 -19.09 -4.34
C GLU A 78 -5.53 -18.66 -5.13
N THR A 79 -4.86 -17.59 -4.67
CA THR A 79 -3.57 -17.17 -5.22
C THR A 79 -2.41 -18.07 -4.79
N GLY A 80 -2.60 -18.94 -3.79
CA GLY A 80 -1.54 -19.72 -3.16
C GLY A 80 -0.59 -18.90 -2.29
N ILE A 81 -0.84 -17.59 -2.11
CA ILE A 81 -0.05 -16.72 -1.23
C ILE A 81 -0.12 -17.22 0.21
N PHE A 82 -1.29 -17.77 0.58
CA PHE A 82 -1.44 -18.62 1.74
C PHE A 82 -1.78 -20.04 1.30
N THR A 83 -1.19 -21.03 1.96
CA THR A 83 -1.54 -22.43 1.78
C THR A 83 -1.43 -23.13 3.12
N ASP A 84 -2.51 -23.78 3.55
CA ASP A 84 -2.61 -24.41 4.87
C ASP A 84 -2.24 -23.44 6.01
N GLY A 85 -2.63 -22.18 5.86
CA GLY A 85 -2.36 -21.10 6.81
C GLY A 85 -0.89 -20.66 6.92
N LYS A 86 -0.07 -21.00 5.92
CA LYS A 86 1.33 -20.56 5.82
C LYS A 86 1.50 -19.59 4.67
N PHE A 87 2.23 -18.51 4.93
CA PHE A 87 2.58 -17.52 3.91
C PHE A 87 3.68 -18.06 2.98
N MET A 88 3.44 -17.93 1.67
CA MET A 88 4.32 -18.40 0.61
C MET A 88 4.93 -17.20 -0.14
N GLU A 89 6.05 -16.68 0.37
CA GLU A 89 6.69 -15.47 -0.18
C GLU A 89 7.07 -15.60 -1.67
N GLU A 90 7.57 -16.76 -2.10
CA GLU A 90 7.92 -17.00 -3.51
C GLU A 90 6.69 -16.92 -4.43
N ILE A 91 5.54 -17.44 -3.96
CA ILE A 91 4.28 -17.38 -4.70
C ILE A 91 3.78 -15.93 -4.74
N LEU A 92 3.87 -15.19 -3.62
CA LEU A 92 3.54 -13.76 -3.61
C LEU A 92 4.33 -12.99 -4.66
N ASN A 93 5.66 -13.14 -4.70
CA ASN A 93 6.50 -12.39 -5.64
C ASN A 93 6.16 -12.71 -7.09
N THR A 94 5.90 -13.99 -7.38
CA THR A 94 5.46 -14.46 -8.71
C THR A 94 4.09 -13.88 -9.07
N TYR A 95 3.14 -13.94 -8.14
CA TYR A 95 1.80 -13.41 -8.32
C TYR A 95 1.81 -11.90 -8.56
N LEU A 96 2.51 -11.12 -7.73
CA LEU A 96 2.63 -9.67 -7.89
C LEU A 96 3.23 -9.29 -9.24
N SER A 97 4.26 -10.01 -9.70
CA SER A 97 4.89 -9.77 -11.00
C SER A 97 3.95 -9.99 -12.18
N THR A 98 2.96 -10.88 -12.01
CA THR A 98 1.97 -11.21 -13.05
C THR A 98 0.76 -10.28 -12.95
N ALA A 99 0.17 -10.15 -11.76
CA ALA A 99 -1.04 -9.37 -11.53
C ALA A 99 -0.82 -7.86 -11.73
N LEU A 100 0.40 -7.37 -11.51
CA LEU A 100 0.75 -5.96 -11.56
C LEU A 100 1.74 -5.64 -12.69
N GLU A 101 1.74 -6.43 -13.77
CA GLU A 101 2.66 -6.25 -14.90
C GLU A 101 2.61 -4.84 -15.52
N ASP A 102 1.44 -4.20 -15.48
CA ASP A 102 1.22 -2.83 -15.98
C ASP A 102 1.70 -1.74 -15.00
N THR A 103 2.02 -2.11 -13.76
CA THR A 103 2.39 -1.18 -12.67
C THR A 103 3.56 -1.72 -11.83
N PRO A 104 4.71 -2.07 -12.45
CA PRO A 104 5.78 -2.78 -11.76
C PRO A 104 6.41 -2.01 -10.60
N ASP A 105 6.34 -0.67 -10.62
CA ASP A 105 6.92 0.21 -9.59
C ASP A 105 6.37 -0.04 -8.19
N ILE A 106 5.13 -0.55 -8.06
CA ILE A 106 4.49 -0.77 -6.76
C ILE A 106 4.77 -2.17 -6.19
N ILE A 107 5.31 -3.09 -6.98
CA ILE A 107 5.50 -4.50 -6.61
C ILE A 107 6.37 -4.63 -5.36
N GLU A 108 7.52 -3.96 -5.33
CA GLU A 108 8.43 -4.00 -4.18
C GLU A 108 7.76 -3.46 -2.92
N THR A 109 6.99 -2.38 -3.05
CA THR A 109 6.27 -1.75 -1.93
C THR A 109 5.22 -2.71 -1.33
N ILE A 110 4.47 -3.41 -2.18
CA ILE A 110 3.48 -4.40 -1.72
C ILE A 110 4.19 -5.62 -1.12
N GLY A 111 5.24 -6.13 -1.77
CA GLY A 111 6.02 -7.26 -1.29
C GLY A 111 6.59 -7.01 0.11
N ASP A 112 7.20 -5.85 0.32
CA ASP A 112 7.73 -5.44 1.62
C ASP A 112 6.62 -5.25 2.67
N ALA A 113 5.46 -4.75 2.26
CA ALA A 113 4.30 -4.66 3.13
C ALA A 113 3.88 -6.05 3.64
N PHE A 114 3.79 -7.08 2.78
CA PHE A 114 3.49 -8.44 3.23
C PHE A 114 4.54 -8.99 4.19
N LYS A 115 5.83 -8.85 3.86
CA LYS A 115 6.93 -9.32 4.73
C LYS A 115 6.90 -8.67 6.10
N HIS A 116 6.47 -7.41 6.18
CA HIS A 116 6.30 -6.71 7.44
C HIS A 116 5.05 -7.17 8.22
N CYS A 117 3.92 -7.31 7.53
CA CYS A 117 2.62 -7.53 8.16
C CYS A 117 2.42 -8.97 8.62
N VAL A 118 2.82 -9.96 7.82
CA VAL A 118 2.55 -11.38 8.08
C VAL A 118 3.08 -11.83 9.46
N PRO A 119 4.34 -11.56 9.85
CA PRO A 119 4.87 -12.01 11.15
C PRO A 119 4.09 -11.46 12.34
N SER A 120 3.54 -10.24 12.23
CA SER A 120 2.75 -9.60 13.28
C SER A 120 1.43 -10.33 13.55
N TYR A 121 0.91 -11.08 12.58
CA TYR A 121 -0.38 -11.76 12.66
C TYR A 121 -0.32 -13.29 12.60
N GLU A 122 0.85 -13.90 12.38
CA GLU A 122 1.03 -15.37 12.44
C GLU A 122 0.61 -15.99 13.80
N ILE A 123 0.81 -15.26 14.90
CA ILE A 123 0.36 -15.69 16.24
C ILE A 123 -1.15 -15.53 16.35
N VAL A 124 -1.70 -14.48 15.75
CA VAL A 124 -3.13 -14.17 15.77
C VAL A 124 -3.94 -15.24 15.03
N GLY A 125 -3.46 -15.71 13.87
CA GLY A 125 -4.09 -16.79 13.10
C GLY A 125 -4.19 -18.13 13.86
N ARG A 126 -3.30 -18.37 14.83
CA ARG A 126 -3.34 -19.56 15.70
C ARG A 126 -4.28 -19.42 16.90
N THR A 127 -4.71 -18.20 17.23
CA THR A 127 -5.39 -17.91 18.49
C THR A 127 -6.81 -17.40 18.29
N ILE A 128 -7.08 -16.68 17.21
CA ILE A 128 -8.41 -16.20 16.87
C ILE A 128 -9.17 -17.31 16.15
N LYS A 129 -10.31 -17.69 16.73
CA LYS A 129 -11.26 -18.57 16.06
C LYS A 129 -11.91 -17.83 14.89
N SER A 130 -11.65 -18.32 13.69
CA SER A 130 -12.42 -18.04 12.49
C SER A 130 -13.90 -18.35 12.72
N LYS A 131 -14.80 -17.50 12.21
CA LYS A 131 -16.21 -17.86 12.03
C LYS A 131 -16.37 -18.39 10.62
N GLY A 132 -16.87 -19.62 10.48
CA GLY A 132 -16.99 -20.27 9.17
C GLY A 132 -15.61 -20.65 8.57
N PRO A 133 -15.53 -20.86 7.24
CA PRO A 133 -14.30 -21.28 6.57
C PRO A 133 -13.26 -20.16 6.42
N CYS A 134 -13.60 -18.92 6.79
CA CYS A 134 -12.82 -17.74 6.45
C CYS A 134 -11.86 -17.34 7.57
N ALA A 135 -10.58 -17.14 7.25
CA ALA A 135 -9.56 -16.76 8.24
C ALA A 135 -9.59 -15.27 8.58
N LEU A 136 -9.90 -14.91 9.83
CA LEU A 136 -9.94 -13.49 10.25
C LEU A 136 -8.56 -12.82 10.14
N TYR A 137 -7.49 -13.56 10.42
CA TYR A 137 -6.14 -13.02 10.38
C TYR A 137 -5.72 -12.55 8.97
N HIS A 138 -6.31 -13.12 7.90
CA HIS A 138 -6.08 -12.67 6.53
C HIS A 138 -6.54 -11.22 6.32
N VAL A 139 -7.67 -10.81 6.91
CA VAL A 139 -8.13 -9.42 6.85
C VAL A 139 -7.17 -8.50 7.58
N LEU A 140 -6.73 -8.89 8.78
CA LEU A 140 -5.80 -8.09 9.58
C LEU A 140 -4.46 -7.89 8.85
N ILE A 141 -3.97 -8.94 8.17
CA ILE A 141 -2.78 -8.84 7.32
C ILE A 141 -3.03 -7.87 6.17
N MET A 142 -4.15 -8.00 5.45
CA MET A 142 -4.44 -7.11 4.30
C MET A 142 -4.68 -5.66 4.70
N ASP A 143 -5.31 -5.39 5.84
CA ASP A 143 -5.45 -4.04 6.39
C ASP A 143 -4.07 -3.43 6.64
N CYS A 144 -3.17 -4.19 7.28
CA CYS A 144 -1.77 -3.77 7.46
C CYS A 144 -1.06 -3.52 6.12
N VAL A 145 -1.19 -4.46 5.16
CA VAL A 145 -0.56 -4.36 3.84
C VAL A 145 -1.05 -3.12 3.11
N PHE A 146 -2.36 -2.85 3.11
CA PHE A 146 -2.94 -1.66 2.49
C PHE A 146 -2.40 -0.38 3.13
N MET A 147 -2.40 -0.31 4.46
CA MET A 147 -1.89 0.86 5.19
C MET A 147 -0.41 1.12 4.89
N LYS A 148 0.41 0.08 4.83
CA LYS A 148 1.83 0.16 4.49
C LYS A 148 2.06 0.58 3.06
N THR A 149 1.32 -0.04 2.13
CA THR A 149 1.43 0.25 0.71
C THR A 149 1.04 1.69 0.44
N PHE A 150 -0.06 2.17 1.04
CA PHE A 150 -0.49 3.55 0.89
C PHE A 150 0.52 4.55 1.47
N LYS A 151 1.07 4.27 2.67
CA LYS A 151 2.08 5.14 3.30
C LYS A 151 3.35 5.28 2.45
N ASN A 152 3.72 4.20 1.75
CA ASN A 152 4.90 4.12 0.91
C ASN A 152 4.57 4.18 -0.59
N CYS A 153 3.37 4.68 -0.94
CA CYS A 153 2.90 4.73 -2.31
C CYS A 153 3.87 5.53 -3.18
N THR A 154 4.25 4.96 -4.32
CA THR A 154 5.26 5.52 -5.21
C THR A 154 4.73 6.76 -5.93
N ASP A 155 5.64 7.67 -6.31
CA ASP A 155 5.28 8.87 -7.05
C ASP A 155 4.60 8.56 -8.40
N SER A 156 4.86 7.40 -9.01
CA SER A 156 4.30 7.00 -10.30
C SER A 156 2.80 6.72 -10.29
N VAL A 157 2.26 6.30 -9.13
CA VAL A 157 0.81 6.05 -8.95
C VAL A 157 0.16 7.02 -7.96
N TRP A 158 0.91 8.05 -7.54
CA TRP A 158 0.44 9.09 -6.65
C TRP A 158 -0.17 10.29 -7.41
N SER A 159 -1.34 10.74 -6.98
CA SER A 159 -1.96 11.97 -7.49
C SER A 159 -1.26 13.21 -6.96
N ASN A 160 -0.72 14.04 -7.86
CA ASN A 160 0.01 15.26 -7.49
C ASN A 160 -0.90 16.46 -7.14
N SER A 161 -2.15 16.24 -6.71
CA SER A 161 -3.01 17.32 -6.24
C SER A 161 -2.52 17.87 -4.89
N GLU A 162 -2.89 19.12 -4.59
CA GLU A 162 -2.54 19.75 -3.32
C GLU A 162 -3.10 18.95 -2.13
N GLU A 163 -4.37 18.51 -2.24
CA GLU A 163 -5.06 17.75 -1.20
C GLU A 163 -4.37 16.42 -0.92
N CYS A 164 -3.97 15.70 -1.98
CA CYS A 164 -3.25 14.43 -1.82
C CYS A 164 -1.87 14.68 -1.23
N ASN A 165 -1.14 15.68 -1.70
CA ASN A 165 0.17 16.00 -1.12
C ASN A 165 0.09 16.34 0.37
N VAL A 166 -0.97 17.00 0.85
CA VAL A 166 -1.22 17.20 2.28
C VAL A 166 -1.45 15.87 3.01
N VAL A 167 -2.23 14.96 2.43
CA VAL A 167 -2.46 13.63 3.01
C VAL A 167 -1.17 12.83 3.09
N ARG A 168 -0.38 12.77 2.02
CA ARG A 168 0.91 12.06 2.01
C ARG A 168 1.82 12.54 3.13
N ASP A 169 1.96 13.86 3.24
CA ASP A 169 2.78 14.50 4.26
C ASP A 169 2.31 14.15 5.69
N MET A 170 1.01 14.13 5.92
CA MET A 170 0.42 13.75 7.20
C MET A 170 0.61 12.26 7.50
N TRP A 171 0.39 11.36 6.53
CA TRP A 171 0.58 9.92 6.72
C TRP A 171 2.04 9.57 6.99
N GLN A 172 2.98 10.22 6.29
CA GLN A 172 4.41 9.99 6.48
C GLN A 172 4.93 10.54 7.82
N LYS A 173 4.45 11.71 8.26
CA LYS A 173 4.99 12.39 9.46
C LYS A 173 4.24 12.07 10.75
N CYS A 174 2.95 11.73 10.68
CA CYS A 174 2.09 11.61 11.86
C CYS A 174 1.68 10.18 12.19
N LEU A 175 1.67 9.26 11.22
CA LEU A 175 1.29 7.87 11.49
C LEU A 175 2.50 7.02 11.92
N PRO A 176 2.34 6.20 12.97
CA PRO A 176 3.37 5.27 13.41
C PRO A 176 3.89 4.33 12.31
N ASN A 177 5.12 3.83 12.48
CA ASN A 177 5.75 2.88 11.55
C ASN A 177 5.41 1.41 11.87
N ASN A 178 4.72 1.15 12.97
CA ASN A 178 4.45 -0.18 13.53
C ASN A 178 3.01 -0.65 13.31
N PHE A 179 2.32 -0.08 12.32
CA PHE A 179 1.19 -0.78 11.71
C PHE A 179 1.70 -2.00 10.97
#